data_AF-A0A6H0Y6D1-F1
#
_entry.id   AF-A0A6H0Y6D1-F1
#
_cell.length_a   1.000
_cell.length_b   1.000
_cell.length_c   1.000
_cell.angle_alpha   90.00
_cell.angle_beta   90.00
_cell.angle_gamma   90.00
#
_symmetry.space_group_name_H-M   'P 1'
#
loop_
_entity.id
_entity.type
_entity.pdbx_description
1 polymer ?
#
loop_
_entity_poly.entity_id
_entity_poly.type
_entity_poly.pdbx_seq_one_letter_code
_entity_poly.pdbx_strand_id
1 'polypeptide(L)'
;MPQVIDPRDELISALARYLGGRYSDLTIVGASRQWAVHKAIVCPRSGFFDAACEGSFKEASTNRIVLRDDDEDALDHMIHSIQISQRERAIETINSGRRQHKRSRSLSIVEHQLVSLPAKNIPEHKAIREEDVTIPPTNLVLHARVYALADKFDVFGLKTLVKMKFATAMTNCHACAELAEAIDEVYNSTADSDRGLRDIVIQAMRFQPHLTANEAIMAVIKRTAPLAFELWRVERGHPV
;
A
#
# COMPACT_ATOMS: atom_id res chain seq x y z
N MET A 1 -41.00 15.08 -17.79
CA MET A 1 -40.05 16.01 -17.15
C MET A 1 -38.65 15.52 -17.48
N PRO A 2 -37.80 16.30 -18.17
CA PRO A 2 -36.41 15.89 -18.36
C PRO A 2 -35.74 15.79 -16.99
N GLN A 3 -35.05 14.68 -16.73
CA GLN A 3 -34.33 14.51 -15.47
C GLN A 3 -33.20 15.54 -15.40
N VAL A 4 -33.24 16.41 -14.40
CA VAL A 4 -32.14 17.32 -14.10
C VAL A 4 -31.06 16.49 -13.41
N ILE A 5 -30.04 16.10 -14.17
CA ILE A 5 -28.87 15.37 -13.65
C ILE A 5 -27.91 16.41 -13.05
N ASP A 6 -27.49 16.25 -11.79
CA ASP A 6 -26.44 17.11 -11.20
C ASP A 6 -25.13 16.84 -11.98
N PRO A 7 -24.47 17.87 -12.55
CA PRO A 7 -23.20 17.70 -13.26
C PRO A 7 -22.12 16.93 -12.48
N ARG A 8 -22.17 16.93 -11.14
CA ARG A 8 -21.27 16.12 -10.30
C ARG A 8 -21.58 14.63 -10.38
N ASP A 9 -22.85 14.26 -10.35
CA ASP A 9 -23.25 12.85 -10.43
C ASP A 9 -22.90 12.29 -11.81
N GLU A 10 -23.01 13.12 -12.84
CA GLU A 10 -22.53 12.82 -14.19
C GLU A 10 -21.00 12.60 -14.21
N LEU A 11 -20.21 13.50 -13.59
CA LEU A 11 -18.75 13.38 -13.51
C LEU A 11 -18.30 12.15 -12.70
N ILE A 12 -18.92 11.87 -11.56
CA ILE A 12 -18.61 10.69 -10.73
C ILE A 12 -18.91 9.41 -11.52
N SER A 13 -20.05 9.38 -12.22
CA SER A 13 -20.43 8.25 -13.07
C SER A 13 -19.47 8.08 -14.27
N ALA A 14 -18.98 9.18 -14.85
CA ALA A 14 -17.97 9.14 -15.90
C ALA A 14 -16.63 8.60 -15.37
N LEU A 15 -16.19 9.07 -14.21
CA LEU A 15 -14.95 8.63 -13.58
C LEU A 15 -15.01 7.15 -13.18
N ALA A 16 -16.15 6.67 -12.65
CA ALA A 16 -16.33 5.25 -12.33
C ALA A 16 -16.22 4.36 -13.58
N ARG A 17 -16.79 4.80 -14.71
CA ARG A 17 -16.66 4.08 -15.99
C ARG A 17 -15.24 4.11 -16.53
N TYR A 18 -14.56 5.25 -16.40
CA TYR A 18 -13.16 5.42 -16.77
C TYR A 18 -12.30 4.44 -15.96
N LEU A 19 -12.37 4.49 -14.63
CA LEU A 19 -11.61 3.59 -13.75
C LEU A 19 -11.97 2.11 -13.93
N GLY A 20 -13.18 1.79 -14.39
CA GLY A 20 -13.59 0.43 -14.78
C GLY A 20 -12.99 -0.06 -16.12
N GLY A 21 -12.00 0.65 -16.68
CA GLY A 21 -11.26 0.23 -17.87
C GLY A 21 -11.81 0.76 -19.20
N ARG A 22 -12.90 1.56 -19.22
CA ARG A 22 -13.31 2.22 -20.47
C ARG A 22 -12.26 3.24 -20.90
N TYR A 23 -11.99 3.28 -22.20
CA TYR A 23 -10.97 4.16 -22.79
C TYR A 23 -9.56 3.87 -22.26
N SER A 24 -9.32 2.64 -21.79
CA SER A 24 -7.98 2.17 -21.47
C SER A 24 -7.09 2.21 -22.72
N ASP A 25 -5.85 2.61 -22.50
CA ASP A 25 -4.79 2.75 -23.50
C ASP A 25 -3.56 1.91 -23.15
N LEU A 26 -3.67 1.05 -22.14
CA LEU A 26 -2.67 0.09 -21.69
C LEU A 26 -3.34 -1.20 -21.18
N THR A 27 -2.76 -2.35 -21.50
CA THR A 27 -3.16 -3.64 -20.94
C THR A 27 -2.01 -4.31 -20.19
N ILE A 28 -2.22 -4.62 -18.92
CA ILE A 28 -1.29 -5.46 -18.14
C ILE A 28 -1.76 -6.91 -18.25
N VAL A 29 -0.85 -7.81 -18.59
CA VAL A 29 -1.13 -9.21 -18.89
C VAL A 29 -0.42 -10.10 -17.87
N GLY A 30 -1.19 -10.74 -17.00
CA GLY A 30 -0.72 -11.80 -16.11
C GLY A 30 -0.67 -13.17 -16.80
N ALA A 31 -0.51 -14.22 -16.00
CA ALA A 31 -0.54 -15.60 -16.47
C ALA A 31 -1.95 -16.02 -16.96
N SER A 32 -2.99 -15.67 -16.20
CA SER A 32 -4.38 -16.03 -16.43
C SER A 32 -5.31 -14.80 -16.56
N ARG A 33 -4.94 -13.67 -15.95
CA ARG A 33 -5.71 -12.42 -15.95
C ARG A 33 -5.13 -11.35 -16.86
N GLN A 34 -5.98 -10.39 -17.23
CA GLN A 34 -5.58 -9.18 -17.92
C GLN A 34 -6.33 -7.99 -17.32
N TRP A 35 -5.62 -6.88 -17.14
CA TRP A 35 -6.16 -5.64 -16.59
C TRP A 35 -6.07 -4.52 -17.62
N ALA A 36 -7.23 -3.97 -17.96
CA ALA A 36 -7.35 -2.79 -18.80
C ALA A 36 -7.15 -1.53 -17.93
N VAL A 37 -6.08 -0.79 -18.17
CA VAL A 37 -5.65 0.34 -17.34
C VAL A 37 -5.34 1.57 -18.19
N HIS A 38 -5.10 2.71 -17.52
CA HIS A 38 -4.84 3.98 -18.18
C HIS A 38 -3.43 4.45 -17.89
N LYS A 39 -2.64 4.72 -18.92
CA LYS A 39 -1.28 5.27 -18.81
C LYS A 39 -1.27 6.56 -17.98
N ALA A 40 -2.25 7.43 -18.21
CA ALA A 40 -2.41 8.69 -17.48
C ALA A 40 -2.61 8.53 -15.96
N ILE A 41 -2.99 7.34 -15.49
CA ILE A 41 -3.08 7.01 -14.05
C ILE A 41 -1.85 6.25 -13.58
N VAL A 42 -1.44 5.24 -14.34
CA VAL A 42 -0.44 4.26 -13.88
C VAL A 42 0.99 4.81 -13.97
N CYS A 43 1.37 5.44 -15.08
CA CYS A 43 2.72 5.95 -15.31
C CYS A 43 3.15 6.99 -14.25
N PRO A 44 2.35 8.02 -13.91
CA PRO A 44 2.77 9.00 -12.90
C PRO A 44 2.95 8.45 -11.47
N ARG A 45 2.55 7.20 -11.21
CA ARG A 45 2.62 6.57 -9.87
C ARG A 45 3.60 5.40 -9.79
N SER A 46 4.27 5.08 -10.89
CA SER A 46 5.19 3.95 -10.99
C SER A 46 6.32 4.30 -11.94
N GLY A 47 7.53 4.43 -11.39
CA GLY A 47 8.73 4.66 -12.20
C GLY A 47 8.92 3.58 -13.27
N PHE A 48 8.61 2.32 -12.93
CA PHE A 48 8.62 1.21 -13.89
C PHE A 48 7.63 1.41 -15.04
N PHE A 49 6.35 1.67 -14.76
CA PHE A 49 5.35 1.78 -15.82
C PHE A 49 5.54 3.04 -16.67
N ASP A 50 6.05 4.12 -16.07
CA ASP A 50 6.47 5.32 -16.79
C ASP A 50 7.57 4.99 -17.81
N ALA A 51 8.67 4.39 -17.34
CA ALA A 51 9.79 3.99 -18.18
C ALA A 51 9.40 2.96 -19.24
N ALA A 52 8.54 2.00 -18.93
CA ALA A 52 8.08 0.97 -19.87
C ALA A 52 7.16 1.55 -20.96
N CYS A 53 6.36 2.57 -20.63
CA CYS A 53 5.47 3.23 -21.58
C CYS A 53 6.14 4.37 -22.35
N GLU A 54 7.32 4.82 -21.91
CA GLU A 54 8.12 5.85 -22.54
C GLU A 54 9.19 5.25 -23.48
N GLY A 55 9.59 6.03 -24.49
CA GLY A 55 10.73 5.70 -25.35
C GLY A 55 10.44 4.63 -26.41
N SER A 56 11.39 3.72 -26.61
CA SER A 56 11.42 2.76 -27.73
C SER A 56 11.23 1.31 -27.31
N PHE A 57 10.77 1.07 -26.08
CA PHE A 57 10.45 -0.27 -25.61
C PHE A 57 9.24 -0.84 -26.37
N LYS A 58 9.15 -2.18 -26.44
CA LYS A 58 8.06 -2.85 -27.14
C LYS A 58 6.72 -2.52 -26.50
N GLU A 59 6.70 -2.36 -25.19
CA GLU A 59 5.58 -2.02 -24.33
C GLU A 59 4.96 -0.67 -24.75
N ALA A 60 5.78 0.34 -25.04
CA ALA A 60 5.36 1.66 -25.51
C ALA A 60 4.59 1.59 -26.84
N SER A 61 5.05 0.74 -27.78
CA SER A 61 4.41 0.57 -29.10
C SER A 61 3.20 -0.36 -29.09
N THR A 62 3.24 -1.40 -28.25
CA THR A 62 2.20 -2.44 -28.20
C THR A 62 1.10 -2.12 -27.22
N ASN A 63 1.32 -1.18 -26.30
CA ASN A 63 0.42 -0.88 -25.17
C ASN A 63 0.10 -2.12 -24.33
N ARG A 64 1.08 -3.02 -24.20
CA ARG A 64 0.94 -4.28 -23.47
C ARG A 64 2.18 -4.55 -22.64
N ILE A 65 1.99 -4.79 -21.35
CA ILE A 65 3.05 -5.16 -20.40
C ILE A 65 2.74 -6.56 -19.87
N VAL A 66 3.70 -7.48 -20.00
CA VAL A 66 3.50 -8.90 -19.68
C VAL A 66 4.23 -9.23 -18.36
N LEU A 67 3.49 -9.61 -17.34
CA LEU A 67 3.96 -9.87 -15.96
C LEU A 67 3.52 -11.27 -15.51
N ARG A 68 3.88 -12.32 -16.27
CA ARG A 68 3.39 -13.69 -16.04
C ARG A 68 4.01 -14.39 -14.84
N ASP A 69 5.17 -13.91 -14.39
CA ASP A 69 5.94 -14.52 -13.30
C ASP A 69 5.56 -13.94 -11.93
N ASP A 70 4.72 -12.91 -11.91
CA ASP A 70 4.27 -12.23 -10.70
C ASP A 70 2.94 -12.82 -10.18
N ASP A 71 2.76 -12.81 -8.86
CA ASP A 71 1.54 -13.25 -8.21
C ASP A 71 0.35 -12.38 -8.65
N GLU A 72 -0.64 -13.00 -9.28
CA GLU A 72 -1.73 -12.25 -9.88
C GLU A 72 -2.67 -11.61 -8.85
N ASP A 73 -2.78 -12.15 -7.63
CA ASP A 73 -3.58 -11.56 -6.58
C ASP A 73 -2.90 -10.30 -6.05
N ALA A 74 -1.58 -10.33 -5.89
CA ALA A 74 -0.81 -9.16 -5.54
C ALA A 74 -0.81 -8.10 -6.66
N LEU A 75 -0.72 -8.53 -7.93
CA LEU A 75 -0.86 -7.63 -9.09
C LEU A 75 -2.24 -6.96 -9.09
N ASP A 76 -3.31 -7.72 -8.90
CA ASP A 76 -4.68 -7.19 -8.86
C ASP A 76 -4.82 -6.10 -7.80
N HIS A 77 -4.32 -6.35 -6.58
CA HIS A 77 -4.36 -5.37 -5.50
C HIS A 77 -3.49 -4.14 -5.78
N MET A 78 -2.30 -4.34 -6.36
CA MET A 78 -1.44 -3.23 -6.76
C MET A 78 -2.11 -2.36 -7.83
N ILE A 79 -2.61 -2.96 -8.90
CA ILE A 79 -3.28 -2.28 -10.01
C ILE A 79 -4.58 -1.61 -9.56
N HIS A 80 -5.32 -2.24 -8.65
CA HIS A 80 -6.54 -1.66 -8.13
C HIS A 80 -6.24 -0.47 -7.21
N SER A 81 -5.24 -0.57 -6.33
CA SER A 81 -4.79 0.57 -5.52
C SER A 81 -4.26 1.72 -6.40
N ILE A 82 -3.56 1.35 -7.50
CA ILE A 82 -3.39 2.05 -8.77
C ILE A 82 -4.41 3.15 -9.07
N GLN A 83 -5.62 2.64 -9.28
CA GLN A 83 -6.75 3.29 -9.89
C GLN A 83 -7.66 3.93 -8.83
N ILE A 84 -7.85 3.28 -7.67
CA ILE A 84 -8.74 3.77 -6.61
C ILE A 84 -8.24 5.05 -5.96
N SER A 85 -6.93 5.19 -5.70
CA SER A 85 -6.41 6.42 -5.07
C SER A 85 -6.81 7.69 -5.86
N GLN A 86 -7.08 7.58 -7.16
CA GLN A 86 -7.52 8.71 -7.99
C GLN A 86 -9.03 8.99 -7.86
N ARG A 87 -9.86 7.96 -7.67
CA ARG A 87 -11.31 8.09 -7.46
C ARG A 87 -11.59 8.96 -6.24
N GLU A 88 -10.91 8.67 -5.15
CA GLU A 88 -11.17 9.30 -3.86
C GLU A 88 -10.58 10.70 -3.78
N ARG A 89 -9.36 10.92 -4.29
CA ARG A 89 -8.79 12.28 -4.39
C ARG A 89 -9.65 13.21 -5.25
N ALA A 90 -10.21 12.70 -6.35
CA ALA A 90 -11.13 13.46 -7.19
C ALA A 90 -12.43 13.77 -6.43
N ILE A 91 -13.05 12.78 -5.77
CA ILE A 91 -14.28 12.97 -4.98
C ILE A 91 -14.05 13.94 -3.81
N GLU A 92 -12.93 13.82 -3.09
CA GLU A 92 -12.56 14.73 -2.00
C GLU A 92 -12.34 16.15 -2.49
N THR A 93 -11.68 16.34 -3.63
CA THR A 93 -11.48 17.66 -4.24
C THR A 93 -12.83 18.29 -4.59
N ILE A 94 -13.71 17.54 -5.24
CA ILE A 94 -15.09 17.96 -5.58
C ILE A 94 -15.88 18.33 -4.31
N ASN A 95 -15.72 17.57 -3.23
CA ASN A 95 -16.40 17.83 -1.96
C ASN A 95 -15.79 19.01 -1.16
N SER A 96 -14.48 19.24 -1.28
CA SER A 96 -13.74 20.30 -0.56
C SER A 96 -14.07 21.71 -1.08
N GLY A 97 -14.43 21.84 -2.37
CA GLY A 97 -14.95 23.08 -2.95
C GLY A 97 -16.23 23.60 -2.25
N ARG A 98 -16.90 22.75 -1.47
CA ARG A 98 -18.06 23.10 -0.63
C ARG A 98 -17.68 23.91 0.63
N ARG A 99 -16.43 23.84 1.10
CA ARG A 99 -15.99 24.48 2.36
C ARG A 99 -15.49 25.92 2.20
N GLN A 100 -14.95 26.29 1.04
CA GLN A 100 -14.41 27.65 0.85
C GLN A 100 -15.49 28.72 0.70
N HIS A 101 -16.71 28.38 0.26
CA HIS A 101 -17.78 29.36 0.06
C HIS A 101 -18.54 29.80 1.33
N LYS A 102 -18.26 29.21 2.51
CA LYS A 102 -18.97 29.53 3.77
C LYS A 102 -18.15 30.32 4.80
N ARG A 103 -16.87 30.63 4.58
CA ARG A 103 -16.05 31.43 5.52
C ARG A 103 -15.72 32.82 4.98
N SER A 104 -16.76 33.59 4.69
CA SER A 104 -16.67 35.05 4.77
C SER A 104 -17.43 35.51 6.01
N ARG A 105 -16.71 35.62 7.13
CA ARG A 105 -16.92 36.61 8.20
C ARG A 105 -15.88 36.42 9.30
N SER A 106 -14.93 37.35 9.30
CA SER A 106 -14.20 37.93 10.43
C SER A 106 -13.40 37.00 11.35
N LEU A 107 -12.07 37.17 11.33
CA LEU A 107 -11.20 36.82 12.45
C LEU A 107 -10.46 38.10 12.88
N SER A 108 -10.85 38.59 14.05
CA SER A 108 -10.12 39.61 14.80
C SER A 108 -9.66 38.99 16.12
N ILE A 109 -8.38 39.24 16.41
CA ILE A 109 -7.79 39.50 17.75
C ILE A 109 -7.16 38.33 18.53
N VAL A 110 -5.82 38.36 18.46
CA VAL A 110 -4.78 38.43 19.53
C VAL A 110 -4.41 37.19 20.37
N GLU A 111 -3.08 37.04 20.43
CA GLU A 111 -2.16 36.17 21.18
C GLU A 111 -2.31 36.21 22.72
N HIS A 112 -1.90 35.14 23.43
CA HIS A 112 -0.67 35.10 24.27
C HIS A 112 -0.58 33.83 25.15
N GLN A 113 0.51 33.07 24.98
CA GLN A 113 1.44 32.48 25.97
C GLN A 113 0.92 31.75 27.25
N LEU A 114 1.37 30.49 27.48
CA LEU A 114 2.15 30.00 28.66
C LEU A 114 2.38 28.45 28.71
N VAL A 115 3.63 28.05 28.45
CA VAL A 115 4.57 27.12 29.17
C VAL A 115 4.12 25.74 29.79
N SER A 116 4.84 24.69 29.33
CA SER A 116 5.40 23.47 30.00
C SER A 116 4.69 22.09 30.06
N LEU A 117 5.51 21.05 29.73
CA LEU A 117 5.51 19.59 30.05
C LEU A 117 5.46 18.60 28.85
N PRO A 118 6.04 17.38 28.98
CA PRO A 118 6.99 16.81 28.00
C PRO A 118 6.45 15.70 27.08
N ALA A 119 7.26 15.37 26.05
CA ALA A 119 7.33 14.11 25.31
C ALA A 119 6.01 13.53 24.77
N LYS A 120 5.31 14.27 23.91
CA LYS A 120 4.43 13.73 22.86
C LYS A 120 4.56 14.61 21.62
N ASN A 121 5.51 14.28 20.75
CA ASN A 121 5.58 14.83 19.40
C ASN A 121 6.06 13.72 18.46
N ILE A 122 5.21 12.72 18.28
CA ILE A 122 5.10 12.09 16.97
C ILE A 122 4.07 12.95 16.25
N PRO A 123 4.40 13.61 15.13
CA PRO A 123 3.41 14.42 14.43
C PRO A 123 2.23 13.51 14.07
N GLU A 124 1.03 13.93 14.48
CA GLU A 124 -0.23 13.36 14.02
C GLU A 124 -0.25 13.43 12.49
N HIS A 125 0.20 12.36 11.85
CA HIS A 125 0.04 12.18 10.42
C HIS A 125 -1.45 11.96 10.19
N LYS A 126 -2.11 13.07 9.83
CA LYS A 126 -3.48 13.19 9.36
C LYS A 126 -3.97 11.88 8.75
N ALA A 127 -4.95 11.27 9.43
CA ALA A 127 -5.52 9.96 9.13
C ALA A 127 -5.77 9.77 7.63
N ILE A 128 -4.95 8.92 7.03
CA ILE A 128 -5.27 8.17 5.82
C ILE A 128 -6.41 7.24 6.24
N ARG A 129 -7.58 7.35 5.60
CA ARG A 129 -8.81 6.70 6.06
C ARG A 129 -8.67 5.19 5.90
N GLU A 130 -9.02 4.43 6.93
CA GLU A 130 -8.76 2.99 7.06
C GLU A 130 -9.40 2.07 5.99
N GLU A 131 -10.18 2.61 5.05
CA GLU A 131 -10.79 1.88 3.92
C GLU A 131 -9.80 1.59 2.75
N ASP A 132 -8.53 1.96 2.91
CA ASP A 132 -7.64 2.39 1.81
C ASP A 132 -6.92 1.30 0.95
N VAL A 133 -7.26 0.02 1.05
CA VAL A 133 -6.72 -1.07 0.19
C VAL A 133 -7.70 -2.23 0.25
N THR A 134 -8.09 -2.82 -0.88
CA THR A 134 -8.99 -3.98 -0.97
C THR A 134 -8.46 -5.28 -0.38
N ILE A 135 -7.23 -5.29 0.17
CA ILE A 135 -6.68 -6.45 0.85
C ILE A 135 -7.45 -6.60 2.17
N PRO A 136 -8.06 -7.78 2.44
CA PRO A 136 -8.63 -8.06 3.75
C PRO A 136 -7.56 -7.80 4.83
N PRO A 137 -7.89 -7.06 5.92
CA PRO A 137 -6.90 -6.60 6.90
C PRO A 137 -6.16 -7.72 7.63
N THR A 138 -6.55 -8.98 7.41
CA THR A 138 -5.97 -10.17 8.03
C THR A 138 -4.97 -10.92 7.15
N ASN A 139 -4.94 -10.69 5.82
CA ASN A 139 -4.11 -11.50 4.92
C ASN A 139 -2.66 -10.98 4.87
N LEU A 140 -1.85 -11.45 5.82
CA LEU A 140 -0.45 -11.06 5.99
C LEU A 140 0.42 -11.46 4.79
N VAL A 141 0.20 -12.64 4.22
CA VAL A 141 0.96 -13.13 3.06
C VAL A 141 0.74 -12.21 1.85
N LEU A 142 -0.52 -11.85 1.57
CA LEU A 142 -0.84 -10.96 0.46
C LEU A 142 -0.28 -9.55 0.69
N HIS A 143 -0.32 -9.05 1.92
CA HIS A 143 0.37 -7.80 2.25
C HIS A 143 1.88 -7.88 1.95
N ALA A 144 2.56 -8.97 2.31
CA ALA A 144 3.98 -9.15 1.99
C ALA A 144 4.23 -9.16 0.46
N ARG A 145 3.41 -9.89 -0.30
CA ARG A 145 3.53 -9.93 -1.77
C ARG A 145 3.28 -8.58 -2.42
N VAL A 146 2.23 -7.88 -2.02
CA VAL A 146 1.92 -6.54 -2.57
C VAL A 146 3.02 -5.55 -2.20
N TYR A 147 3.62 -5.67 -1.02
CA TYR A 147 4.76 -4.85 -0.63
C TYR A 147 5.97 -5.07 -1.55
N ALA A 148 6.31 -6.33 -1.83
CA ALA A 148 7.39 -6.69 -2.74
C ALA A 148 7.13 -6.18 -4.17
N LEU A 149 5.91 -6.35 -4.69
CA LEU A 149 5.54 -5.81 -6.00
C LEU A 149 5.57 -4.27 -6.03
N ALA A 150 5.10 -3.62 -4.97
CA ALA A 150 5.13 -2.16 -4.88
C ALA A 150 6.57 -1.62 -4.90
N ASP A 151 7.54 -2.36 -4.36
CA ASP A 151 8.97 -2.04 -4.51
C ASP A 151 9.46 -2.30 -5.94
N LYS A 152 9.22 -3.52 -6.46
CA LYS A 152 9.63 -3.94 -7.81
C LYS A 152 9.17 -2.98 -8.90
N PHE A 153 7.96 -2.42 -8.77
CA PHE A 153 7.35 -1.54 -9.75
C PHE A 153 7.42 -0.05 -9.36
N ASP A 154 8.25 0.33 -8.37
CA ASP A 154 8.46 1.71 -7.93
C ASP A 154 7.17 2.47 -7.55
N VAL A 155 6.27 1.80 -6.82
CA VAL A 155 4.98 2.34 -6.34
C VAL A 155 5.11 2.71 -4.86
N PHE A 156 5.93 3.71 -4.53
CA PHE A 156 6.31 4.05 -3.15
C PHE A 156 5.14 4.34 -2.20
N GLY A 157 4.09 5.01 -2.70
CA GLY A 157 2.89 5.31 -1.92
C GLY A 157 2.17 4.03 -1.46
N LEU A 158 2.07 3.05 -2.35
CA LEU A 158 1.50 1.74 -2.03
C LEU A 158 2.40 0.96 -1.07
N LYS A 159 3.71 0.94 -1.33
CA LYS A 159 4.70 0.27 -0.47
C LYS A 159 4.58 0.75 0.99
N THR A 160 4.43 2.07 1.18
CA THR A 160 4.23 2.69 2.50
C THR A 160 2.90 2.26 3.14
N LEU A 161 1.81 2.31 2.39
CA LEU A 161 0.48 1.98 2.88
C LEU A 161 0.37 0.50 3.30
N VAL A 162 0.91 -0.41 2.48
CA VAL A 162 0.91 -1.85 2.77
C VAL A 162 1.75 -2.14 4.00
N LYS A 163 2.90 -1.48 4.17
CA LYS A 163 3.70 -1.58 5.41
C LYS A 163 2.88 -1.23 6.65
N MET A 164 2.11 -0.14 6.61
CA MET A 164 1.25 0.27 7.72
C MET A 164 0.16 -0.78 8.00
N LYS A 165 -0.51 -1.28 6.96
CA LYS A 165 -1.55 -2.31 7.11
C LYS A 165 -0.99 -3.62 7.64
N PHE A 166 0.17 -4.06 7.15
CA PHE A 166 0.88 -5.24 7.65
C PHE A 166 1.22 -5.08 9.14
N ALA A 167 1.72 -3.91 9.58
CA ALA A 167 1.98 -3.66 10.99
C ALA A 167 0.71 -3.79 11.85
N THR A 168 -0.40 -3.21 11.41
CA THR A 168 -1.69 -3.33 12.10
C THR A 168 -2.18 -4.77 12.13
N ALA A 169 -2.08 -5.50 11.02
CA ALA A 169 -2.46 -6.91 10.93
C ALA A 169 -1.64 -7.77 11.90
N MET A 170 -0.31 -7.55 11.97
CA MET A 170 0.59 -8.23 12.89
C MET A 170 0.24 -8.00 14.36
N THR A 171 -0.22 -6.80 14.75
CA THR A 171 -0.64 -6.56 16.15
C THR A 171 -1.87 -7.35 16.57
N ASN A 172 -2.72 -7.72 15.61
CA ASN A 172 -3.98 -8.44 15.84
C ASN A 172 -3.87 -9.94 15.51
N CYS A 173 -2.70 -10.40 15.05
CA CYS A 173 -2.51 -11.78 14.65
C CYS A 173 -2.33 -12.68 15.88
N HIS A 174 -2.86 -13.90 15.80
CA HIS A 174 -2.57 -14.96 16.75
C HIS A 174 -1.39 -15.80 16.21
N ALA A 175 -0.65 -16.48 17.09
CA ALA A 175 0.41 -17.41 16.69
C ALA A 175 -0.17 -18.58 15.88
N CYS A 176 -0.29 -18.43 14.57
CA CYS A 176 -0.91 -19.39 13.65
C CYS A 176 0.00 -19.67 12.43
N ALA A 177 -0.38 -20.68 11.64
CA ALA A 177 0.35 -21.06 10.44
C ALA A 177 0.45 -19.91 9.42
N GLU A 178 -0.59 -19.09 9.28
CA GLU A 178 -0.62 -17.94 8.36
C GLU A 178 0.44 -16.89 8.69
N LEU A 179 0.70 -16.65 9.97
CA LEU A 179 1.78 -15.76 10.41
C LEU A 179 3.15 -16.33 9.99
N ALA A 180 3.36 -17.63 10.15
CA ALA A 180 4.61 -18.29 9.77
C ALA A 180 4.84 -18.17 8.25
N GLU A 181 3.82 -18.45 7.44
CA GLU A 181 3.87 -18.28 5.99
C GLU A 181 4.17 -16.83 5.58
N ALA A 182 3.55 -15.85 6.23
CA ALA A 182 3.80 -14.45 5.94
C ALA A 182 5.23 -14.02 6.29
N ILE A 183 5.78 -14.50 7.40
CA ILE A 183 7.18 -14.24 7.76
C ILE A 183 8.11 -14.83 6.70
N ASP A 184 7.88 -16.07 6.28
CA ASP A 184 8.69 -16.71 5.24
C ASP A 184 8.60 -15.93 3.92
N GLU A 185 7.40 -15.53 3.51
CA GLU A 185 7.16 -14.69 2.34
C GLU A 185 7.92 -13.35 2.44
N VAL A 186 7.91 -12.67 3.59
CA VAL A 186 8.65 -11.41 3.79
C VAL A 186 10.14 -11.60 3.52
N TYR A 187 10.76 -12.66 4.06
CA TYR A 187 12.20 -12.87 3.90
C TYR A 187 12.59 -13.41 2.52
N ASN A 188 11.67 -14.04 1.80
CA ASN A 188 11.90 -14.54 0.44
C ASN A 188 11.61 -13.50 -0.66
N SER A 189 10.72 -12.54 -0.40
CA SER A 189 10.28 -11.53 -1.39
C SER A 189 10.94 -10.16 -1.23
N THR A 190 11.69 -9.94 -0.14
CA THR A 190 12.40 -8.66 0.12
C THR A 190 13.90 -8.87 0.21
N ALA A 191 14.69 -7.87 -0.22
CA ALA A 191 16.15 -7.90 -0.07
C ALA A 191 16.58 -7.64 1.38
N ASP A 192 17.79 -8.07 1.76
CA ASP A 192 18.32 -7.86 3.12
C ASP A 192 18.45 -6.38 3.52
N SER A 193 18.65 -5.51 2.52
CA SER A 193 18.66 -4.05 2.69
C SER A 193 17.28 -3.45 2.93
N ASP A 194 16.20 -4.15 2.57
CA ASP A 194 14.85 -3.68 2.82
C ASP A 194 14.43 -4.00 4.26
N ARG A 195 14.54 -2.99 5.11
CA ARG A 195 14.19 -3.07 6.53
C ARG A 195 12.71 -2.84 6.81
N GLY A 196 11.87 -2.62 5.79
CA GLY A 196 10.49 -2.20 5.99
C GLY A 196 9.60 -3.22 6.72
N LEU A 197 9.33 -4.36 6.09
CA LEU A 197 8.54 -5.44 6.72
C LEU A 197 9.39 -6.29 7.67
N ARG A 198 10.68 -6.46 7.38
CA ARG A 198 11.59 -7.26 8.21
C ARG A 198 11.70 -6.72 9.64
N ASP A 199 11.84 -5.39 9.79
CA ASP A 199 11.86 -4.78 11.13
C ASP A 199 10.55 -4.97 11.88
N ILE A 200 9.40 -4.92 11.18
CA ILE A 200 8.08 -5.18 11.79
C ILE A 200 8.01 -6.62 12.32
N VAL A 201 8.48 -7.60 11.54
CA VAL A 201 8.52 -9.00 11.95
C VAL A 201 9.42 -9.19 13.18
N ILE A 202 10.64 -8.66 13.14
CA ILE A 202 11.58 -8.70 14.27
C ILE A 202 10.95 -8.06 15.50
N GLN A 203 10.36 -6.88 15.36
CA GLN A 203 9.73 -6.15 16.44
C GLN A 203 8.56 -6.95 17.05
N ALA A 204 7.69 -7.53 16.22
CA ALA A 204 6.57 -8.35 16.68
C ALA A 204 7.06 -9.56 17.48
N MET A 205 8.08 -10.28 16.98
CA MET A 205 8.65 -11.43 17.69
C MET A 205 9.28 -11.06 19.04
N ARG A 206 9.93 -9.89 19.14
CA ARG A 206 10.47 -9.40 20.42
C ARG A 206 9.38 -9.09 21.44
N PHE A 207 8.31 -8.42 21.01
CA PHE A 207 7.24 -8.00 21.92
C PHE A 207 6.24 -9.12 22.24
N GLN A 208 6.27 -10.21 21.47
CA GLN A 208 5.41 -11.37 21.66
C GLN A 208 6.23 -12.67 21.76
N PRO A 209 6.97 -12.91 22.86
CA PRO A 209 7.80 -14.10 23.03
C PRO A 209 7.03 -15.43 22.94
N HIS A 210 5.71 -15.41 23.15
CA HIS A 210 4.88 -16.61 23.00
C HIS A 210 4.75 -17.08 21.55
N LEU A 211 5.04 -16.23 20.54
CA LEU A 211 5.04 -16.64 19.12
C LEU A 211 6.06 -17.74 18.86
N THR A 212 7.22 -17.70 19.52
CA THR A 212 8.28 -18.72 19.36
C THR A 212 7.95 -20.04 20.05
N ALA A 213 6.85 -20.13 20.82
CA ALA A 213 6.36 -21.41 21.32
C ALA A 213 5.56 -22.19 20.26
N ASN A 214 5.12 -21.51 19.19
CA ASN A 214 4.38 -22.15 18.11
C ASN A 214 5.32 -22.92 17.18
N GLU A 215 4.95 -24.17 16.86
CA GLU A 215 5.77 -25.06 16.04
C GLU A 215 5.98 -24.54 14.61
N ALA A 216 4.96 -23.93 13.98
CA ALA A 216 5.06 -23.38 12.64
C ALA A 216 6.02 -22.19 12.59
N ILE A 217 5.94 -21.29 13.58
CA ILE A 217 6.86 -20.15 13.71
C ILE A 217 8.29 -20.64 13.93
N MET A 218 8.49 -21.62 14.81
CA MET A 218 9.81 -22.22 15.03
C MET A 218 10.37 -22.91 13.78
N ALA A 219 9.52 -23.56 12.99
CA ALA A 219 9.93 -24.16 11.73
C ALA A 219 10.42 -23.10 10.73
N VAL A 220 9.78 -21.93 10.68
CA VAL A 220 10.22 -20.79 9.84
C VAL A 220 11.53 -20.19 10.36
N ILE A 221 11.66 -19.95 11.67
CA ILE A 221 12.94 -19.47 12.23
C ILE A 221 14.10 -20.42 11.89
N LYS A 222 13.87 -21.74 11.94
CA LYS A 222 14.90 -22.74 11.60
C LYS A 222 15.28 -22.74 10.11
N ARG A 223 14.33 -22.49 9.20
CA ARG A 223 14.58 -22.52 7.75
C ARG A 223 15.17 -21.20 7.24
N THR A 224 14.81 -20.09 7.87
CA THR A 224 15.17 -18.74 7.43
C THR A 224 16.39 -18.24 8.20
N ALA A 225 17.59 -18.62 7.72
CA ALA A 225 18.84 -18.27 8.38
C ALA A 225 19.03 -16.75 8.64
N PRO A 226 18.66 -15.84 7.71
CA PRO A 226 18.70 -14.40 7.97
C PRO A 226 17.84 -14.01 9.18
N LEU A 227 16.59 -14.46 9.24
CA LEU A 227 15.69 -14.18 10.36
C LEU A 227 16.28 -14.66 11.70
N ALA A 228 16.79 -15.88 11.76
CA ALA A 228 17.41 -16.42 12.98
C ALA A 228 18.63 -15.58 13.41
N PHE A 229 19.47 -15.17 12.47
CA PHE A 229 20.64 -14.33 12.72
C PHE A 229 20.25 -12.94 13.21
N GLU A 230 19.26 -12.32 12.58
CA GLU A 230 18.70 -11.02 12.96
C GLU A 230 18.13 -11.06 14.38
N LEU A 231 17.30 -12.06 14.71
CA LEU A 231 16.76 -12.26 16.06
C LEU A 231 17.87 -12.42 17.11
N TRP A 232 18.91 -13.19 16.80
CA TRP A 232 20.05 -13.37 17.71
C TRP A 232 20.81 -12.06 17.97
N ARG A 233 21.07 -11.24 16.94
CA ARG A 233 21.73 -9.93 17.08
C ARG A 233 20.91 -9.01 17.99
N VAL A 234 19.62 -8.96 17.72
CA VAL A 234 18.62 -8.14 18.39
C VAL A 234 18.50 -8.48 19.88
N GLU A 235 18.53 -9.77 20.21
CA GLU A 235 18.53 -10.26 21.61
C GLU A 235 19.80 -9.87 22.36
N ARG A 236 20.94 -9.77 21.66
CA ARG A 236 22.22 -9.31 22.21
C ARG A 236 22.36 -7.78 22.26
N GLY A 237 21.31 -7.03 21.89
CA GLY A 237 21.33 -5.58 21.85
C GLY A 237 22.13 -4.99 20.69
N HIS A 238 22.49 -5.81 19.69
CA HIS A 238 23.08 -5.31 18.45
C HIS A 238 21.98 -4.77 17.52
N PRO A 239 22.25 -3.69 16.77
CA PRO A 239 21.38 -3.29 15.69
C PRO A 239 21.35 -4.40 14.63
N VAL A 240 20.31 -4.43 13.81
CA VAL A 240 20.19 -5.33 12.66
C VAL A 240 20.71 -4.62 11.42
#